data_AF-S4NWR4-F1
#
_entry.id   AF-S4NWR4-F1
#
_cell.length_a   1.000
_cell.length_b   1.000
_cell.length_c   1.000
_cell.angle_alpha   90.00
_cell.angle_beta   90.00
_cell.angle_gamma   90.00
#
_symmetry.space_group_name_H-M   'P 1'
#
loop_
_entity.id
_entity.type
_entity.pdbx_description
1 polymer ?
#
loop_
_entity_poly.entity_id
_entity_poly.type
_entity_poly.pdbx_seq_one_letter_code
_entity_poly.pdbx_strand_id
1 'polypeptide(L)'
;MDNNQDQIQPRQSTAKPDWLKRFLRECKNEGEAFIIMRSRLLTEAARLIVWYFTDDLECHENGVPGQACRIVEWFIVHKIRHQPNLRDPRVRRMFLDYMRDKMLLIVACSVLLAAKMNSRELPVTARETNLVLGLKGVDCKLPDVLEMKMKIYKTLDYHVPTTTSVEIGEMLAHELKVEPNVLPVVAKIIDEADLHRYDIETSMRRMTKSRGLDDCEKRVRTLYLAAGGVAAALKTASEQKGVSQKLAKMLQTSTEYIKCIRDVILEETAKERPVVENPLAILQRKRKSFDDTYDAGKPGTSKHA
;
A
#
# COMPACT_ATOMS: atom_id res chain seq x y z
N MET A 1 49.17 41.30 17.97
CA MET A 1 48.25 40.38 18.68
C MET A 1 47.12 40.12 17.71
N ASP A 2 47.31 39.17 16.81
CA ASP A 2 46.36 38.86 15.74
C ASP A 2 45.39 37.79 16.25
N ASN A 3 44.14 38.19 16.44
CA ASN A 3 43.03 37.28 16.73
C ASN A 3 42.61 36.57 15.44
N ASN A 4 43.24 35.42 15.16
CA ASN A 4 42.70 34.44 14.23
C ASN A 4 41.53 33.71 14.91
N GLN A 5 40.31 34.24 14.73
CA GLN A 5 39.10 33.46 14.95
C GLN A 5 38.91 32.56 13.72
N ASP A 6 39.44 31.34 13.80
CA ASP A 6 39.06 30.26 12.91
C ASP A 6 37.57 29.96 13.12
N GLN A 7 36.73 30.55 12.26
CA GLN A 7 35.35 30.11 12.07
C GLN A 7 35.40 28.72 11.45
N ILE A 8 35.34 27.70 12.30
CA ILE A 8 35.05 26.33 11.90
C ILE A 8 33.59 26.32 11.42
N GLN A 9 33.38 26.61 10.13
CA GLN A 9 32.13 26.29 9.48
C GLN A 9 31.94 24.76 9.56
N PRO A 10 30.79 24.26 10.08
CA PRO A 10 30.54 22.84 10.07
C PRO A 10 30.49 22.37 8.62
N ARG A 11 31.44 21.50 8.24
CA ARG A 11 31.40 20.77 6.97
C ARG A 11 30.05 20.08 6.89
N GLN A 12 29.15 20.61 6.06
CA GLN A 12 27.92 19.91 5.70
C GLN A 12 28.35 18.59 5.05
N SER A 13 28.20 17.49 5.79
CA SER A 13 28.40 16.15 5.28
C SER A 13 27.58 16.00 4.00
N THR A 14 28.26 15.83 2.87
CA THR A 14 27.65 15.52 1.57
C THR A 14 27.20 14.05 1.51
N ALA A 15 27.45 13.26 2.55
CA ALA A 15 27.08 11.87 2.63
C ALA A 15 25.59 11.74 2.98
N LYS A 16 24.87 10.95 2.17
CA LYS A 16 23.46 10.64 2.43
C LYS A 16 23.31 9.95 3.80
N PRO A 17 22.23 10.24 4.54
CA PRO A 17 21.89 9.49 5.74
C PRO A 17 21.79 7.99 5.45
N ASP A 18 22.23 7.14 6.38
CA ASP A 18 22.27 5.68 6.18
C ASP A 18 20.87 5.08 6.01
N TRP A 19 19.86 5.66 6.68
CA TRP A 19 18.47 5.29 6.49
C TRP A 19 18.00 5.49 5.04
N LEU A 20 18.44 6.58 4.40
CA LEU A 20 18.05 6.90 3.01
C LEU A 20 18.71 5.94 2.03
N LYS A 21 19.97 5.55 2.27
CA LYS A 21 20.64 4.51 1.48
C LYS A 21 19.91 3.17 1.59
N ARG A 22 19.40 2.82 2.77
CA ARG A 22 18.60 1.62 2.99
C ARG A 22 17.30 1.67 2.18
N PHE A 23 16.53 2.74 2.25
CA PHE A 23 15.28 2.83 1.46
C PHE A 23 15.52 2.86 -0.04
N LEU A 24 16.59 3.47 -0.53
CA LEU A 24 16.93 3.41 -1.95
C LEU A 24 17.23 1.98 -2.40
N ARG A 25 17.87 1.16 -1.55
CA ARG A 25 18.10 -0.26 -1.80
C ARG A 25 16.81 -1.06 -1.76
N GLU A 26 15.98 -0.86 -0.74
CA GLU A 26 14.67 -1.52 -0.61
C GLU A 26 13.77 -1.16 -1.79
N CYS A 27 13.74 0.11 -2.20
CA CYS A 27 13.03 0.60 -3.38
C CYS A 27 13.54 -0.07 -4.66
N LYS A 28 14.85 -0.29 -4.81
CA LYS A 28 15.41 -1.05 -5.94
C LYS A 28 14.93 -2.50 -5.94
N ASN A 29 15.01 -3.17 -4.80
CA ASN A 29 14.56 -4.55 -4.63
C ASN A 29 13.04 -4.69 -4.88
N GLU A 30 12.26 -3.72 -4.41
CA GLU A 30 10.82 -3.59 -4.66
C GLU A 30 10.55 -3.50 -6.18
N GLY A 31 11.34 -2.69 -6.91
CA GLY A 31 11.27 -2.58 -8.37
C GLY A 31 11.60 -3.89 -9.10
N GLU A 32 12.66 -4.59 -8.71
CA GLU A 32 13.04 -5.88 -9.32
C GLU A 32 11.97 -6.96 -9.07
N ALA A 33 11.42 -7.01 -7.85
CA ALA A 33 10.27 -7.85 -7.55
C ALA A 33 9.08 -7.48 -8.44
N PHE A 34 8.75 -6.19 -8.60
CA PHE A 34 7.60 -5.72 -9.38
C PHE A 34 7.74 -5.85 -10.90
N ILE A 35 8.94 -5.82 -11.47
CA ILE A 35 9.14 -6.04 -12.91
C ILE A 35 8.78 -7.50 -13.26
N ILE A 36 9.14 -8.43 -12.39
CA ILE A 36 8.78 -9.84 -12.57
C ILE A 36 7.31 -10.08 -12.18
N MET A 37 6.78 -9.29 -11.25
CA MET A 37 5.40 -9.35 -10.75
C MET A 37 4.53 -8.33 -11.49
N ARG A 38 3.91 -8.74 -12.61
CA ARG A 38 2.79 -8.01 -13.26
C ARG A 38 1.52 -7.91 -12.37
N SER A 39 1.66 -7.68 -11.06
CA SER A 39 0.60 -7.72 -10.06
C SER A 39 -0.48 -6.67 -10.27
N ARG A 40 -1.73 -7.01 -10.03
CA ARG A 40 -2.77 -5.99 -9.96
C ARG A 40 -2.74 -5.48 -8.53
N LEU A 41 -2.59 -4.17 -8.33
CA LEU A 41 -2.80 -3.60 -6.99
C LEU A 41 -4.24 -3.90 -6.57
N LEU A 42 -4.48 -3.97 -5.27
CA LEU A 42 -5.83 -3.92 -4.74
C LEU A 42 -6.52 -2.66 -5.28
N THR A 43 -7.70 -2.84 -5.85
CA THR A 43 -8.57 -1.73 -6.22
C THR A 43 -8.91 -0.93 -4.97
N GLU A 44 -9.24 0.34 -5.11
CA GLU A 44 -9.67 1.20 -4.00
C GLU A 44 -10.73 0.52 -3.11
N ALA A 45 -11.78 -0.06 -3.69
CA ALA A 45 -12.82 -0.77 -2.92
C ALA A 45 -12.29 -1.91 -2.04
N ALA A 46 -11.20 -2.56 -2.46
CA ALA A 46 -10.54 -3.61 -1.68
C ALA A 46 -9.59 -3.02 -0.63
N ARG A 47 -8.96 -1.88 -0.92
CA ARG A 47 -8.15 -1.12 0.05
C ARG A 47 -9.02 -0.53 1.16
N LEU A 48 -10.20 0.01 0.84
CA LEU A 48 -11.17 0.49 1.83
C LEU A 48 -11.48 -0.57 2.89
N ILE A 49 -11.62 -1.84 2.50
CA ILE A 49 -11.85 -2.92 3.48
C ILE A 49 -10.71 -3.02 4.48
N VAL A 50 -9.47 -2.82 4.05
CA VAL A 50 -8.31 -2.81 4.96
C VAL A 50 -8.41 -1.64 5.94
N TRP A 51 -8.78 -0.44 5.47
CA TRP A 51 -9.01 0.74 6.33
C TRP A 51 -10.11 0.48 7.37
N TYR A 52 -11.22 -0.14 6.97
CA TYR A 52 -12.28 -0.51 7.91
C TYR A 52 -11.79 -1.50 8.98
N PHE A 53 -10.97 -2.49 8.61
CA PHE A 53 -10.38 -3.41 9.59
C PHE A 53 -9.40 -2.72 10.53
N THR A 54 -8.62 -1.74 10.05
CA THR A 54 -7.72 -0.97 10.92
C THR A 54 -8.48 -0.05 11.86
N ASP A 55 -9.62 0.48 11.44
CA ASP A 55 -10.51 1.28 12.29
C ASP A 55 -11.17 0.41 13.37
N ASP A 56 -11.72 -0.75 13.00
CA ASP A 56 -12.32 -1.71 13.96
C ASP A 56 -11.31 -2.23 14.99
N LEU A 57 -10.01 -2.23 14.65
CA LEU A 57 -8.90 -2.66 15.50
C LEU A 57 -8.13 -1.49 16.12
N GLU A 58 -8.61 -0.25 15.96
CA GLU A 58 -8.02 0.98 16.52
C GLU A 58 -6.50 1.12 16.21
N CYS A 59 -6.10 0.76 14.98
CA CYS A 59 -4.70 0.75 14.55
C CYS A 59 -4.50 1.42 13.17
N HIS A 60 -5.31 2.41 12.84
CA HIS A 60 -5.28 3.11 11.55
C HIS A 60 -4.12 4.11 11.41
N GLU A 61 -3.36 4.33 12.47
CA GLU A 61 -2.28 5.32 12.51
C GLU A 61 -0.98 4.86 11.81
N ASN A 62 -0.05 5.80 11.61
CA ASN A 62 1.31 5.57 11.13
C ASN A 62 1.40 4.81 9.80
N GLY A 63 0.37 4.85 8.94
CA GLY A 63 0.37 4.18 7.64
C GLY A 63 0.22 2.65 7.71
N VAL A 64 -0.26 2.12 8.84
CA VAL A 64 -0.60 0.69 9.01
C VAL A 64 -1.55 0.19 7.90
N PRO A 65 -2.63 0.90 7.51
CA PRO A 65 -3.54 0.41 6.48
C PRO A 65 -2.85 0.23 5.11
N GLY A 66 -2.06 1.22 4.70
CA GLY A 66 -1.29 1.18 3.44
C GLY A 66 -0.26 0.05 3.41
N GLN A 67 0.39 -0.25 4.53
CA GLN A 67 1.30 -1.39 4.65
C GLN A 67 0.55 -2.73 4.67
N ALA A 68 -0.58 -2.84 5.37
CA ALA A 68 -1.40 -4.03 5.35
C ALA A 68 -1.86 -4.38 3.92
N CYS A 69 -2.29 -3.38 3.14
CA CYS A 69 -2.57 -3.54 1.71
C CYS A 69 -1.38 -4.15 0.94
N ARG A 70 -0.17 -3.63 1.14
CA ARG A 70 1.05 -4.14 0.49
C ARG A 70 1.34 -5.60 0.89
N ILE A 71 1.15 -5.95 2.17
CA ILE A 71 1.30 -7.34 2.64
C ILE A 71 0.32 -8.27 1.92
N VAL A 72 -0.96 -7.87 1.80
CA VAL A 72 -1.98 -8.63 1.06
C VAL A 72 -1.58 -8.80 -0.40
N GLU A 73 -1.19 -7.70 -1.07
CA GLU A 73 -0.75 -7.72 -2.47
C GLU A 73 0.43 -8.65 -2.69
N TRP A 74 1.46 -8.56 -1.85
CA TRP A 74 2.64 -9.42 -1.93
C TRP A 74 2.29 -10.88 -1.66
N PHE A 75 1.43 -11.15 -0.68
CA PHE A 75 1.00 -12.51 -0.36
C PHE A 75 0.28 -13.17 -1.55
N ILE A 76 -0.68 -12.46 -2.15
CA ILE A 76 -1.42 -12.93 -3.33
C ILE A 76 -0.46 -13.22 -4.48
N VAL A 77 0.48 -12.31 -4.72
CA VAL A 77 1.47 -12.45 -5.79
C VAL A 77 2.38 -13.65 -5.57
N HIS A 78 2.89 -13.84 -4.35
CA HIS A 78 3.70 -15.02 -4.01
C HIS A 78 2.90 -16.31 -4.20
N LYS A 79 1.62 -16.36 -3.81
CA LYS A 79 0.76 -17.52 -4.05
C LYS A 79 0.56 -17.80 -5.53
N ILE A 80 0.29 -16.78 -6.35
CA ILE A 80 0.13 -16.93 -7.80
C ILE A 80 1.41 -17.48 -8.45
N ARG A 81 2.59 -16.99 -8.06
CA ARG A 81 3.88 -17.42 -8.62
C ARG A 81 4.21 -18.87 -8.32
N HIS A 82 3.88 -19.33 -7.11
CA HIS A 82 4.14 -20.71 -6.68
C HIS A 82 3.01 -21.68 -7.07
N GLN A 83 2.02 -21.22 -7.86
CA GLN A 83 0.93 -22.05 -8.38
C GLN A 83 1.13 -22.25 -9.90
N PRO A 84 1.93 -23.25 -10.33
CA PRO A 84 2.42 -23.35 -11.71
C PRO A 84 1.32 -23.53 -12.77
N ASN A 85 0.12 -23.98 -12.38
CA ASN A 85 -0.94 -24.35 -13.31
C ASN A 85 -2.19 -23.47 -13.24
N LEU A 86 -2.09 -22.17 -12.93
CA LEU A 86 -3.25 -21.27 -12.95
C LEU A 86 -3.89 -21.06 -14.34
N ARG A 87 -3.28 -21.58 -15.41
CA ARG A 87 -3.91 -21.68 -16.74
C ARG A 87 -4.96 -22.80 -16.81
N ASP A 88 -4.84 -23.83 -15.97
CA ASP A 88 -5.86 -24.87 -15.83
C ASP A 88 -7.10 -24.27 -15.15
N PRO A 89 -8.28 -24.30 -15.80
CA PRO A 89 -9.52 -23.79 -15.24
C PRO A 89 -9.89 -24.38 -13.87
N ARG A 90 -9.55 -25.64 -13.60
CA ARG A 90 -9.85 -26.31 -12.31
C ARG A 90 -8.96 -25.77 -11.20
N VAL A 91 -7.65 -25.74 -11.44
CA VAL A 91 -6.67 -25.18 -10.47
C VAL A 91 -6.96 -23.70 -10.22
N ARG A 92 -7.29 -22.95 -11.27
CA ARG A 92 -7.70 -21.54 -11.16
C ARG A 92 -8.95 -21.40 -10.29
N ARG A 93 -9.95 -22.26 -10.47
CA ARG A 93 -11.17 -22.24 -9.65
C ARG A 93 -10.86 -22.51 -8.19
N MET A 94 -10.12 -23.56 -7.89
CA MET A 94 -9.70 -23.88 -6.51
C MET A 94 -8.93 -22.72 -5.85
N PHE A 95 -8.05 -22.05 -6.61
CA PHE A 95 -7.36 -20.86 -6.12
C PHE A 95 -8.32 -19.71 -5.84
N LEU A 96 -9.26 -19.42 -6.74
CA LEU A 96 -10.25 -18.37 -6.56
C LEU A 96 -11.20 -18.67 -5.39
N ASP A 97 -11.61 -19.92 -5.20
CA ASP A 97 -12.46 -20.35 -4.09
C ASP A 97 -11.70 -20.20 -2.77
N TYR A 98 -10.44 -20.65 -2.70
CA TYR A 98 -9.57 -20.41 -1.55
C TYR A 98 -9.45 -18.91 -1.22
N MET A 99 -9.17 -18.08 -2.24
CA MET A 99 -9.03 -16.64 -2.05
C MET A 99 -10.35 -16.03 -1.58
N ARG A 100 -11.49 -16.46 -2.11
CA ARG A 100 -12.82 -15.99 -1.71
C ARG A 100 -13.11 -16.31 -0.24
N ASP A 101 -12.83 -17.55 0.17
CA ASP A 101 -13.13 -18.02 1.52
C ASP A 101 -12.19 -17.43 2.57
N LYS A 102 -10.94 -17.17 2.20
CA LYS A 102 -9.90 -16.71 3.14
C LYS A 102 -9.58 -15.23 3.03
N MET A 103 -10.17 -14.45 2.11
CA MET A 103 -9.76 -13.06 1.87
C MET A 103 -9.83 -12.21 3.14
N LEU A 104 -10.96 -12.25 3.87
CA LEU A 104 -11.14 -11.45 5.07
C LEU A 104 -10.15 -11.85 6.18
N LEU A 105 -9.90 -13.15 6.35
CA LEU A 105 -8.88 -13.64 7.28
C LEU A 105 -7.48 -13.19 6.86
N ILE A 106 -7.16 -13.22 5.56
CA ILE A 106 -5.88 -12.73 5.03
C ILE A 106 -5.72 -11.23 5.32
N VAL A 107 -6.75 -10.42 5.02
CA VAL A 107 -6.76 -8.97 5.30
C VAL A 107 -6.55 -8.70 6.79
N ALA A 108 -7.35 -9.32 7.66
CA ALA A 108 -7.26 -9.11 9.09
C ALA A 108 -5.89 -9.55 9.67
N CYS A 109 -5.33 -10.66 9.19
CA CYS A 109 -3.98 -11.09 9.58
C CYS A 109 -2.88 -10.18 9.02
N SER A 110 -3.06 -9.59 7.84
CA SER A 110 -2.15 -8.57 7.30
C SER A 110 -2.19 -7.28 8.10
N VAL A 111 -3.37 -6.83 8.55
CA VAL A 111 -3.52 -5.71 9.48
C VAL A 111 -2.84 -6.02 10.81
N LEU A 112 -3.08 -7.19 11.39
CA LEU A 112 -2.41 -7.65 12.61
C LEU A 112 -0.87 -7.65 12.49
N LEU A 113 -0.34 -8.08 11.34
CA LEU A 113 1.11 -8.03 11.08
C LEU A 113 1.61 -6.60 10.95
N ALA A 114 0.93 -5.74 10.19
CA ALA A 114 1.32 -4.34 10.02
C ALA A 114 1.26 -3.58 11.35
N ALA A 115 0.17 -3.70 12.12
CA ALA A 115 0.03 -3.08 13.43
C ALA A 115 1.17 -3.50 14.38
N LYS A 116 1.52 -4.79 14.44
CA LYS A 116 2.62 -5.26 15.29
C LYS A 116 4.00 -4.70 14.94
N MET A 117 4.19 -4.26 13.71
CA MET A 117 5.47 -3.75 13.24
C MET A 117 5.60 -2.23 13.43
N ASN A 118 4.48 -1.49 13.61
CA ASN A 118 4.50 -0.02 13.55
C ASN A 118 3.62 0.66 14.63
N SER A 119 2.63 -0.01 15.20
CA SER A 119 1.83 0.52 16.32
C SER A 119 2.59 0.30 17.63
N ARG A 120 3.10 1.38 18.22
CA ARG A 120 3.87 1.34 19.48
C ARG A 120 2.99 1.33 20.74
N GLU A 121 1.77 1.85 20.64
CA GLU A 121 0.97 2.21 21.82
C GLU A 121 -0.09 1.17 22.20
N LEU A 122 -0.69 0.47 21.22
CA LEU A 122 -1.69 -0.57 21.45
C LEU A 122 -1.36 -1.84 20.63
N PRO A 123 -0.84 -2.91 21.27
CA PRO A 123 -0.48 -4.12 20.56
C PRO A 123 -1.75 -4.90 20.17
N VAL A 124 -2.20 -4.72 18.92
CA VAL A 124 -3.31 -5.52 18.35
C VAL A 124 -3.01 -7.02 18.52
N THR A 125 -3.95 -7.74 19.12
CA THR A 125 -3.81 -9.15 19.44
C THR A 125 -4.59 -10.03 18.47
N ALA A 126 -4.17 -11.29 18.34
CA ALA A 126 -4.91 -12.27 17.54
C ALA A 126 -6.33 -12.54 18.08
N ARG A 127 -6.57 -12.29 19.37
CA ARG A 127 -7.87 -12.43 20.01
C ARG A 127 -8.83 -11.34 19.56
N GLU A 128 -8.38 -10.08 19.55
CA GLU A 128 -9.16 -8.96 19.03
C GLU A 128 -9.43 -9.13 17.53
N THR A 129 -8.42 -9.54 16.76
CA THR A 129 -8.60 -9.86 15.34
C THR A 129 -9.65 -10.94 15.13
N ASN A 130 -9.65 -12.01 15.95
CA ASN A 130 -10.66 -13.07 15.88
C ASN A 130 -12.06 -12.56 16.24
N LEU A 131 -12.18 -11.69 17.25
CA LEU A 131 -13.45 -11.06 17.63
C LEU A 131 -14.00 -10.21 16.48
N VAL A 132 -13.20 -9.32 15.90
CA VAL A 132 -13.60 -8.48 14.76
C VAL A 132 -14.03 -9.33 13.56
N LEU A 133 -13.27 -10.38 13.24
CA LEU A 133 -13.65 -11.34 12.20
C LEU A 133 -15.01 -12.00 12.47
N GLY A 134 -15.27 -12.41 13.72
CA GLY A 134 -16.56 -12.94 14.15
C GLY A 134 -17.70 -11.93 13.98
N LEU A 135 -17.48 -10.67 14.35
CA LEU A 135 -18.45 -9.58 14.16
C LEU A 135 -18.75 -9.31 12.67
N LYS A 136 -17.79 -9.57 11.77
CA LYS A 136 -17.98 -9.49 10.32
C LYS A 136 -18.53 -10.78 9.69
N GLY A 137 -18.92 -11.78 10.51
CA GLY A 137 -19.52 -13.02 10.06
C GLY A 137 -18.54 -14.04 9.47
N VAL A 138 -17.25 -13.93 9.81
CA VAL A 138 -16.22 -14.91 9.41
C VAL A 138 -16.13 -16.00 10.48
N ASP A 139 -16.58 -17.20 10.14
CA ASP A 139 -16.44 -18.37 11.02
C ASP A 139 -14.96 -18.82 11.04
N CYS A 140 -14.26 -18.43 12.10
CA CYS A 140 -12.88 -18.83 12.37
C CYS A 140 -12.60 -18.86 13.87
N LYS A 141 -11.70 -19.74 14.27
CA LYS A 141 -11.20 -19.85 15.65
C LYS A 141 -9.87 -19.12 15.78
N LEU A 142 -9.49 -18.80 17.01
CA LEU A 142 -8.19 -18.17 17.30
C LEU A 142 -6.99 -18.91 16.66
N PRO A 143 -6.91 -20.26 16.64
CA PRO A 143 -5.84 -20.97 15.93
C PRO A 143 -5.77 -20.64 14.43
N ASP A 144 -6.89 -20.42 13.76
CA ASP A 144 -6.93 -20.08 12.33
C ASP A 144 -6.27 -18.72 12.06
N VAL A 145 -6.47 -17.75 12.97
CA VAL A 145 -5.83 -16.43 12.90
C VAL A 145 -4.32 -16.55 13.07
N LEU A 146 -3.88 -17.34 14.06
CA LEU A 146 -2.46 -17.56 14.32
C LEU A 146 -1.78 -18.29 13.16
N GLU A 147 -2.43 -19.32 12.62
CA GLU A 147 -1.94 -20.10 11.49
C GLU A 147 -1.86 -19.24 10.22
N MET A 148 -2.92 -18.50 9.88
CA MET A 148 -2.93 -17.65 8.69
C MET A 148 -1.88 -16.54 8.81
N LYS A 149 -1.76 -15.89 9.96
CA LYS A 149 -0.72 -14.89 10.21
C LYS A 149 0.68 -15.45 9.95
N MET A 150 0.99 -16.64 10.49
CA MET A 150 2.27 -17.28 10.17
C MET A 150 2.37 -17.69 8.71
N LYS A 151 1.30 -18.20 8.10
CA LYS A 151 1.30 -18.57 6.69
C LYS A 151 1.67 -17.38 5.80
N ILE A 152 1.13 -16.20 6.09
CA ILE A 152 1.48 -14.95 5.39
C ILE A 152 2.97 -14.65 5.59
N TYR A 153 3.42 -14.61 6.85
CA TYR A 153 4.81 -14.26 7.17
C TYR A 153 5.83 -15.21 6.51
N LYS A 154 5.57 -16.52 6.52
CA LYS A 154 6.40 -17.52 5.82
C LYS A 154 6.33 -17.38 4.30
N THR A 155 5.15 -17.09 3.75
CA THR A 155 4.97 -16.96 2.29
C THR A 155 5.74 -15.76 1.73
N LEU A 156 5.96 -14.74 2.57
CA LEU A 156 6.77 -13.56 2.25
C LEU A 156 8.24 -13.73 2.63
N ASP A 157 8.70 -14.96 2.88
CA ASP A 157 10.08 -15.28 3.27
C ASP A 157 10.56 -14.45 4.48
N TYR A 158 9.65 -14.13 5.40
CA TYR A 158 9.91 -13.28 6.57
C TYR A 158 10.34 -11.84 6.22
N HIS A 159 10.18 -11.43 4.96
CA HIS A 159 10.48 -10.10 4.45
C HIS A 159 9.21 -9.23 4.41
N VAL A 160 8.72 -8.83 5.58
CA VAL A 160 7.69 -7.78 5.69
C VAL A 160 8.40 -6.43 5.82
N PRO A 161 8.07 -5.41 5.00
CA PRO A 161 8.64 -4.07 5.15
C PRO A 161 8.44 -3.58 6.59
N THR A 162 9.48 -3.01 7.20
CA THR A 162 9.43 -2.50 8.58
C THR A 162 9.08 -1.02 8.64
N THR A 163 8.86 -0.38 7.49
CA THR A 163 8.56 1.05 7.43
C THR A 163 7.36 1.31 6.52
N THR A 164 6.47 2.18 6.98
CA THR A 164 5.30 2.61 6.21
C THR A 164 5.65 3.75 5.25
N SER A 165 4.78 3.99 4.27
CA SER A 165 4.88 5.15 3.38
C SER A 165 4.81 6.46 4.16
N VAL A 166 3.97 6.52 5.20
CA VAL A 166 3.79 7.67 6.10
C VAL A 166 5.09 7.96 6.83
N GLU A 167 5.69 6.97 7.49
CA GLU A 167 6.97 7.13 8.19
C GLU A 167 8.09 7.59 7.22
N ILE A 168 8.16 7.00 6.01
CA ILE A 168 9.10 7.46 4.97
C ILE A 168 8.85 8.94 4.64
N GLY A 169 7.58 9.33 4.51
CA GLY A 169 7.17 10.70 4.23
C GLY A 169 7.59 11.68 5.31
N GLU A 170 7.34 11.35 6.58
CA GLU A 170 7.74 12.16 7.72
C GLU A 170 9.26 12.31 7.82
N MET A 171 10.01 11.23 7.57
CA MET A 171 11.48 11.28 7.52
C MET A 171 11.96 12.19 6.37
N LEU A 172 11.34 12.12 5.20
CA LEU A 172 11.65 13.01 4.07
C LEU A 172 11.31 14.47 4.38
N ALA A 173 10.16 14.72 5.02
CA ALA A 173 9.74 16.06 5.44
C ALA A 173 10.71 16.65 6.48
N HIS A 174 11.16 15.83 7.43
CA HIS A 174 12.16 16.21 8.42
C HIS A 174 13.49 16.63 7.77
N GLU A 175 14.00 15.87 6.80
CA GLU A 175 15.22 16.25 6.06
C GLU A 175 15.06 17.56 5.28
N LEU A 176 13.85 17.87 4.82
CA LEU A 176 13.52 19.13 4.17
C LEU A 176 13.33 20.29 5.15
N LYS A 177 13.47 20.03 6.46
CA LYS A 177 13.22 20.98 7.55
C LYS A 177 11.80 21.56 7.47
N VAL A 178 10.84 20.70 7.21
CA VAL A 178 9.42 21.04 7.29
C VAL A 178 9.06 21.27 8.75
N GLU A 179 8.25 22.29 9.00
CA GLU A 179 7.82 22.63 10.36
C GLU A 179 6.95 21.50 10.96
N PRO A 180 7.08 21.19 12.27
CA PRO A 180 6.37 20.06 12.88
C PRO A 180 4.85 20.10 12.74
N ASN A 181 4.25 21.29 12.66
CA ASN A 181 2.80 21.47 12.48
C ASN A 181 2.29 21.01 11.10
N VAL A 182 3.17 20.83 10.12
CA VAL A 182 2.81 20.36 8.76
C VAL A 182 2.93 18.85 8.63
N LEU A 183 3.66 18.18 9.53
CA LEU A 183 3.82 16.71 9.52
C LEU A 183 2.49 15.96 9.56
N PRO A 184 1.46 16.35 10.33
CA PRO A 184 0.15 15.70 10.28
C PRO A 184 -0.51 15.79 8.89
N VAL A 185 -0.30 16.89 8.16
CA VAL A 185 -0.81 17.07 6.79
C VAL A 185 -0.07 16.15 5.81
N VAL A 186 1.25 16.00 5.99
CA VAL A 186 2.07 15.04 5.23
C VAL A 186 1.56 13.62 5.44
N ALA A 187 1.39 13.20 6.70
CA ALA A 187 0.91 11.87 7.05
C ALA A 187 -0.46 11.59 6.42
N LYS A 188 -1.41 12.53 6.58
CA LYS A 188 -2.76 12.41 6.00
C LYS A 188 -2.76 12.27 4.48
N ILE A 189 -2.00 13.11 3.77
CA ILE A 189 -1.95 13.05 2.30
C ILE A 189 -1.31 11.76 1.81
N ILE A 190 -0.32 11.23 2.51
CA ILE A 190 0.33 9.97 2.14
C ILE A 190 -0.59 8.78 2.43
N ASP A 191 -1.30 8.78 3.54
CA ASP A 191 -2.28 7.74 3.85
C ASP A 191 -3.39 7.69 2.79
N GLU A 192 -3.94 8.86 2.43
CA GLU A 192 -4.92 8.99 1.35
C GLU A 192 -4.35 8.55 -0.02
N ALA A 193 -3.08 8.88 -0.29
CA ALA A 193 -2.40 8.43 -1.51
C ALA A 193 -2.21 6.91 -1.54
N ASP A 194 -2.01 6.25 -0.39
CA ASP A 194 -2.01 4.79 -0.34
C ASP A 194 -3.41 4.23 -0.54
N LEU A 195 -4.46 4.83 0.01
CA LEU A 195 -5.84 4.40 -0.25
C LEU A 195 -6.16 4.43 -1.77
N HIS A 196 -5.77 5.50 -2.45
CA HIS A 196 -6.00 5.71 -3.89
C HIS A 196 -4.86 5.23 -4.80
N ARG A 197 -3.93 4.42 -4.29
CA ARG A 197 -2.72 4.03 -5.03
C ARG A 197 -2.99 3.38 -6.39
N TYR A 198 -4.05 2.59 -6.51
CA TYR A 198 -4.46 1.98 -7.77
C TYR A 198 -4.83 3.01 -8.84
N ASP A 199 -5.58 4.04 -8.45
CA ASP A 199 -6.02 5.10 -9.36
C ASP A 199 -4.84 6.00 -9.73
N ILE A 200 -4.00 6.36 -8.74
CA ILE A 200 -2.76 7.12 -8.97
C ILE A 200 -1.87 6.40 -9.98
N GLU A 201 -1.61 5.10 -9.80
CA GLU A 201 -0.83 4.33 -10.78
C GLU A 201 -1.48 4.29 -12.15
N THR A 202 -2.81 4.14 -12.21
CA THR A 202 -3.55 4.08 -13.48
C THR A 202 -3.49 5.40 -14.23
N SER A 203 -3.68 6.52 -13.53
CA SER A 203 -3.60 7.88 -14.08
C SER A 203 -2.19 8.19 -14.55
N MET A 204 -1.16 7.85 -13.76
CA MET A 204 0.23 7.99 -14.19
C MET A 204 0.54 7.19 -15.46
N ARG A 205 0.09 5.92 -15.55
CA ARG A 205 0.27 5.11 -16.77
C ARG A 205 -0.45 5.69 -17.99
N ARG A 206 -1.63 6.31 -17.80
CA ARG A 206 -2.34 6.99 -18.90
C ARG A 206 -1.56 8.20 -19.38
N MET A 207 -1.04 9.00 -18.46
CA MET A 207 -0.23 10.17 -18.77
C MET A 207 1.07 9.80 -19.50
N THR A 208 1.78 8.75 -19.07
CA THR A 208 3.03 8.33 -19.72
C THR A 208 2.79 7.76 -21.12
N LYS A 209 1.74 6.95 -21.31
CA LYS A 209 1.33 6.45 -22.63
C LYS A 209 0.96 7.57 -23.58
N SER A 210 0.21 8.58 -23.12
CA SER A 210 -0.17 9.74 -23.96
C SER A 210 1.02 10.56 -24.45
N ARG A 211 2.18 10.43 -23.77
CA ARG A 211 3.43 11.14 -24.09
C ARG A 211 4.46 10.27 -24.82
N GLY A 212 4.11 9.05 -25.22
CA GLY A 212 5.03 8.13 -25.91
C GLY A 212 6.20 7.64 -25.05
N LEU A 213 6.10 7.75 -23.72
CA LEU A 213 7.13 7.34 -22.78
C LEU A 213 6.88 5.89 -22.34
N ASP A 214 7.26 4.93 -23.18
CA ASP A 214 7.10 3.48 -22.91
C ASP A 214 8.01 2.99 -21.76
N ASP A 215 8.99 3.80 -21.37
CA ASP A 215 10.05 3.45 -20.41
C ASP A 215 9.85 4.05 -19.00
N CYS A 216 8.75 4.78 -18.76
CA CYS A 216 8.45 5.21 -17.40
C CYS A 216 8.16 3.99 -16.52
N GLU A 217 8.69 4.01 -15.29
CA GLU A 217 8.48 2.94 -14.31
C GLU A 217 7.01 2.51 -14.29
N LYS A 218 6.75 1.23 -14.54
CA LYS A 218 5.39 0.70 -14.70
C LYS A 218 4.53 0.83 -13.44
N ARG A 219 5.11 1.29 -12.32
CA ARG A 219 4.48 1.48 -11.00
C ARG A 219 5.13 2.58 -10.21
N VAL A 220 4.36 3.14 -9.29
CA VAL A 220 4.85 4.08 -8.28
C VAL A 220 5.31 3.27 -7.07
N ARG A 221 6.62 3.25 -6.86
CA ARG A 221 7.24 2.59 -5.69
C ARG A 221 6.91 3.36 -4.41
N THR A 222 6.93 2.67 -3.28
CA THR A 222 6.49 3.26 -2.00
C THR A 222 7.28 4.53 -1.65
N LEU A 223 8.61 4.51 -1.86
CA LEU A 223 9.47 5.67 -1.63
C LEU A 223 9.08 6.90 -2.47
N TYR A 224 8.74 6.69 -3.74
CA TYR A 224 8.37 7.79 -4.64
C TYR A 224 6.94 8.26 -4.40
N LEU A 225 6.04 7.37 -3.99
CA LEU A 225 4.69 7.76 -3.55
C LEU A 225 4.78 8.68 -2.32
N ALA A 226 5.57 8.29 -1.31
CA ALA A 226 5.80 9.09 -0.12
C ALA A 226 6.40 10.47 -0.47
N ALA A 227 7.41 10.50 -1.35
CA ALA A 227 8.00 11.75 -1.81
C ALA A 227 7.01 12.65 -2.58
N GLY A 228 6.18 12.07 -3.44
CA GLY A 228 5.10 12.77 -4.12
C GLY A 228 4.07 13.32 -3.14
N GLY A 229 3.73 12.55 -2.10
CA GLY A 229 2.83 12.96 -1.02
C GLY A 229 3.39 14.12 -0.18
N VAL A 230 4.68 14.08 0.20
CA VAL A 230 5.36 15.22 0.83
C VAL A 230 5.28 16.47 -0.04
N ALA A 231 5.56 16.33 -1.35
CA ALA A 231 5.48 17.45 -2.28
C ALA A 231 4.04 17.97 -2.45
N ALA A 232 3.02 17.12 -2.30
CA ALA A 232 1.61 17.49 -2.40
C ALA A 232 1.16 18.22 -1.12
N ALA A 233 1.57 17.72 0.04
CA ALA A 233 1.31 18.36 1.33
C ALA A 233 1.89 19.76 1.41
N LEU A 234 3.17 19.93 1.04
CA LEU A 234 3.81 21.25 1.08
C LEU A 234 3.21 22.23 0.07
N LYS A 235 2.79 21.74 -1.11
CA LYS A 235 2.07 22.57 -2.08
C LYS A 235 0.72 23.05 -1.52
N THR A 236 0.01 22.18 -0.78
CA THR A 236 -1.29 22.50 -0.16
C THR A 236 -1.13 23.47 1.01
N ALA A 237 -0.09 23.30 1.82
CA ALA A 237 0.27 24.22 2.91
C ALA A 237 0.85 25.56 2.43
N SER A 238 0.95 25.79 1.10
CA SER A 238 1.62 26.95 0.50
C SER A 238 3.08 27.13 0.95
N GLU A 239 3.73 26.03 1.33
CA GLU A 239 5.09 26.02 1.84
C GLU A 239 6.13 25.66 0.77
N GLN A 240 7.31 26.25 0.91
CA GLN A 240 8.56 25.94 0.21
C GLN A 240 8.50 25.79 -1.32
N LYS A 241 9.02 26.80 -2.05
CA LYS A 241 9.36 26.65 -3.48
C LYS A 241 10.51 25.64 -3.66
N GLY A 242 10.44 24.81 -4.70
CA GLY A 242 11.52 23.90 -5.07
C GLY A 242 11.58 22.56 -4.33
N VAL A 243 10.57 22.21 -3.52
CA VAL A 243 10.50 20.91 -2.80
C VAL A 243 10.74 19.71 -3.72
N SER A 244 10.07 19.67 -4.88
CA SER A 244 10.25 18.56 -5.83
C SER A 244 11.68 18.42 -6.34
N GLN A 245 12.43 19.53 -6.46
CA GLN A 245 13.84 19.50 -6.87
C GLN A 245 14.73 18.95 -5.76
N LYS A 246 14.50 19.36 -4.51
CA LYS A 246 15.23 18.85 -3.35
C LYS A 246 15.01 17.35 -3.18
N LEU A 247 13.75 16.90 -3.23
CA LEU A 247 13.39 15.48 -3.16
C LEU A 247 14.01 14.68 -4.31
N ALA A 248 13.92 15.18 -5.54
CA ALA A 248 14.53 14.53 -6.70
C ALA A 248 16.05 14.32 -6.53
N LYS A 249 16.76 15.33 -6.01
CA LYS A 249 18.19 15.25 -5.70
C LYS A 249 18.48 14.21 -4.60
N MET A 250 17.70 14.19 -3.51
CA MET A 250 17.86 13.22 -2.43
C MET A 250 17.68 11.78 -2.94
N LEU A 251 16.62 11.57 -3.73
CA LEU A 251 16.16 10.26 -4.19
C LEU A 251 16.82 9.77 -5.47
N GLN A 252 17.66 10.59 -6.12
CA GLN A 252 18.32 10.27 -7.40
C GLN A 252 17.32 9.96 -8.50
N THR A 253 16.30 10.81 -8.62
CA THR A 253 15.28 10.72 -9.66
C THR A 253 15.08 12.07 -10.34
N SER A 254 14.23 12.13 -11.36
CA SER A 254 13.93 13.40 -12.04
C SER A 254 12.96 14.25 -11.24
N THR A 255 13.09 15.58 -11.35
CA THR A 255 12.16 16.52 -10.73
C THR A 255 10.76 16.37 -11.31
N GLU A 256 10.70 16.08 -12.61
CA GLU A 256 9.49 15.88 -13.40
C GLU A 256 8.71 14.66 -12.90
N TYR A 257 9.41 13.58 -12.49
CA TYR A 257 8.77 12.40 -11.93
C TYR A 257 8.09 12.70 -10.59
N ILE A 258 8.79 13.39 -9.67
CA ILE A 258 8.20 13.80 -8.39
C ILE A 258 7.03 14.76 -8.58
N LYS A 259 7.14 15.73 -9.51
CA LYS A 259 6.04 16.64 -9.86
C LYS A 259 4.83 15.89 -10.42
N CYS A 260 5.07 14.90 -11.28
CA CYS A 260 4.01 14.06 -11.85
C CYS A 260 3.24 13.32 -10.76
N ILE A 261 3.95 12.61 -9.86
CA ILE A 261 3.32 11.88 -8.75
C ILE A 261 2.52 12.85 -7.87
N ARG A 262 3.11 13.99 -7.50
CA ARG A 262 2.45 15.03 -6.70
C ARG A 262 1.14 15.48 -7.34
N ASP A 263 1.18 15.86 -8.62
CA ASP A 263 0.02 16.43 -9.29
C ASP A 263 -1.09 15.39 -9.46
N VAL A 264 -0.74 14.13 -9.73
CA VAL A 264 -1.72 13.02 -9.76
C VAL A 264 -2.29 12.73 -8.37
N ILE A 265 -1.48 12.74 -7.30
CA ILE A 265 -1.99 12.59 -5.93
C ILE A 265 -3.04 13.67 -5.66
N LEU A 266 -2.71 14.94 -5.89
CA LEU A 266 -3.63 16.06 -5.66
C LEU A 266 -4.92 15.95 -6.48
N GLU A 267 -4.84 15.47 -7.72
CA GLU A 267 -6.01 15.23 -8.56
C GLU A 267 -6.87 14.08 -8.02
N GLU A 268 -6.26 12.94 -7.68
CA GLU A 268 -6.99 11.74 -7.25
C GLU A 268 -7.60 11.87 -5.84
N THR A 269 -6.94 12.59 -4.93
CA THR A 269 -7.43 12.82 -3.57
C THR A 269 -8.47 13.94 -3.49
N ALA A 270 -8.56 14.82 -4.50
CA ALA A 270 -9.56 15.88 -4.56
C ALA A 270 -10.90 15.45 -5.20
N LYS A 271 -10.97 14.24 -5.77
CA LYS A 271 -12.21 13.74 -6.40
C LYS A 271 -13.28 13.50 -5.35
N GLU A 272 -14.48 14.05 -5.57
CA GLU A 272 -15.66 13.68 -4.78
C GLU A 272 -16.02 12.23 -5.09
N ARG A 273 -15.99 11.38 -4.05
CA ARG A 273 -16.34 9.95 -4.16
C ARG A 273 -17.60 9.67 -3.34
N PRO A 274 -18.51 8.80 -3.83
CA PRO A 274 -19.67 8.40 -3.06
C PRO A 274 -19.22 7.72 -1.77
N VAL A 275 -19.83 8.11 -0.65
CA VAL A 275 -19.57 7.50 0.67
C VAL A 275 -19.93 6.02 0.59
N VAL A 276 -18.93 5.15 0.76
CA VAL A 276 -19.16 3.71 0.82
C VAL A 276 -19.55 3.35 2.24
N GLU A 277 -20.86 3.31 2.52
CA GLU A 277 -21.42 3.03 3.87
C GLU A 277 -21.00 1.65 4.43
N ASN A 278 -20.72 0.67 3.56
CA ASN A 278 -20.23 -0.64 3.96
C ASN A 278 -19.42 -1.32 2.84
N PRO A 279 -18.07 -1.26 2.85
CA PRO A 279 -17.26 -1.91 1.82
C PRO A 279 -17.34 -3.44 1.86
N LEU A 280 -17.72 -4.04 2.98
CA LEU A 280 -17.91 -5.50 3.07
C LEU A 280 -19.13 -5.94 2.26
N ALA A 281 -20.15 -5.08 2.11
CA ALA A 281 -21.27 -5.34 1.22
C ALA A 281 -20.83 -5.46 -0.25
N ILE A 282 -19.72 -4.82 -0.66
CA ILE A 282 -19.15 -4.95 -2.00
C ILE A 282 -18.61 -6.38 -2.22
N LEU A 283 -17.94 -6.97 -1.22
CA LEU A 283 -17.49 -8.36 -1.30
C LEU A 283 -18.66 -9.34 -1.27
N GLN A 284 -19.68 -9.08 -0.43
CA GLN A 284 -20.85 -9.95 -0.31
C GLN A 284 -21.74 -9.93 -1.57
N ARG A 285 -21.91 -8.77 -2.22
CA ARG A 285 -22.66 -8.65 -3.50
C ARG A 285 -21.95 -9.39 -4.65
N LYS A 286 -20.62 -9.33 -4.71
CA LYS A 286 -19.83 -10.09 -5.70
C LYS A 286 -19.86 -11.60 -5.48
N ARG A 287 -20.08 -12.05 -4.25
CA ARG A 287 -20.32 -13.48 -3.95
C ARG A 287 -21.60 -13.97 -4.63
N LYS A 288 -22.69 -13.19 -4.53
CA LYS A 288 -23.99 -13.53 -5.11
C LYS A 288 -23.98 -13.55 -6.66
N SER A 289 -23.39 -12.53 -7.30
CA SER A 289 -23.39 -12.45 -8.77
C SER A 289 -22.59 -13.55 -9.46
N PHE A 290 -21.59 -14.13 -8.79
CA PHE A 290 -20.77 -15.21 -9.36
C PHE A 290 -21.48 -16.56 -9.26
N ASP A 291 -22.21 -16.79 -8.16
CA ASP A 291 -23.00 -17.99 -7.95
C ASP A 291 -24.18 -18.05 -8.94
N ASP A 292 -24.81 -16.90 -9.24
CA ASP A 292 -25.88 -16.78 -10.24
C ASP A 292 -25.40 -17.08 -11.67
N THR A 293 -24.17 -16.68 -12.04
CA THR A 293 -23.57 -17.06 -13.33
C THR A 293 -23.16 -18.53 -13.41
N TYR A 294 -23.07 -19.23 -12.27
CA TYR A 294 -22.68 -20.65 -12.21
C TYR A 294 -23.88 -21.59 -12.28
N ASP A 295 -25.01 -21.22 -11.67
CA ASP A 295 -26.25 -22.01 -11.76
C ASP A 295 -26.91 -21.92 -13.15
N ALA A 296 -26.65 -20.86 -13.92
CA ALA A 296 -27.04 -20.77 -15.34
C ALA A 296 -26.27 -21.75 -16.25
N GLY A 297 -25.21 -22.40 -15.76
CA GLY A 297 -24.37 -23.35 -16.50
C GLY A 297 -24.69 -24.83 -16.27
N LYS A 298 -25.75 -25.17 -15.52
CA LYS A 298 -26.19 -26.57 -15.41
C LYS A 298 -26.89 -26.97 -16.72
N PRO A 299 -26.40 -27.99 -17.46
CA PRO A 299 -27.13 -28.52 -18.59
C PRO A 299 -28.48 -29.02 -18.06
N GLY A 300 -29.55 -28.47 -18.62
CA GLY A 300 -30.91 -28.88 -18.30
C GLY A 300 -31.00 -30.40 -18.37
N THR A 301 -31.44 -31.00 -17.28
CA THR A 301 -31.92 -32.37 -17.31
C THR A 301 -33.12 -32.39 -18.26
N SER A 302 -32.87 -32.79 -19.51
CA SER A 302 -33.92 -33.15 -20.44
C SER A 302 -34.67 -34.33 -19.84
N LYS A 303 -35.80 -34.03 -19.20
CA LYS A 303 -36.85 -34.97 -18.88
C LYS A 303 -37.66 -35.20 -20.15
N HIS A 304 -37.74 -36.47 -20.55
CA HIS A 304 -38.80 -37.15 -21.31
C HIS A 304 -39.29 -36.51 -22.61
N ALA A 305 -39.21 -37.24 -23.72
CA ALA A 305 -40.18 -38.24 -24.16
C ALA A 305 -39.66 -38.93 -25.44
#